data_AF-A0A0Q8B3A7-F1
#
_entry.id   AF-A0A0Q8B3A7-F1
#
_cell.length_a   1.000
_cell.length_b   1.000
_cell.length_c   1.000
_cell.angle_alpha   90.00
_cell.angle_beta   90.00
_cell.angle_gamma   90.00
#
_symmetry.space_group_name_H-M   'P 1'
#
loop_
_entity.id
_entity.type
_entity.pdbx_description
1 polymer ?
#
loop_
_entity_poly.entity_id
_entity_poly.type
_entity_poly.pdbx_seq_one_letter_code
_entity_poly.pdbx_strand_id
1 'polypeptide(L)'
;MQVRILVTLRGKDKDGKSVPLTPSIYHTVRLINYRTGEVLQGNWQVSDRPNRFWYAMSGSDAAPAPLESVEPDITVLEYWVSSSVVDTVHIGAAVILNDRIIRTNNTTVGDKHDSSVMLVAEAPVTYAIEDFKLERVRSEGRWSHEIFHCYLGLYPGGRQLRLVDWSAADDGHHHRLTRSVFEAYGGFIDNDYRWYVSCKLAAVKDKEVFLVLPPEKGERIDEVYYVKVNDRDGELSIVRGVGESFSSDTYVRKETFNFTAYDVYGTAHKLRVRPDFDKRPADFILERG
;
A
#
# COMPACT_ATOMS: atom_id res chain seq x y z
N MET A 1 2.10 -7.42 6.14
CA MET A 1 1.53 -8.40 5.19
C MET A 1 0.43 -9.21 5.86
N GLN A 2 -0.58 -9.64 5.10
CA GLN A 2 -1.50 -10.72 5.48
C GLN A 2 -1.52 -11.81 4.42
N VAL A 3 -1.64 -13.07 4.88
CA VAL A 3 -1.77 -14.26 4.03
C VAL A 3 -3.19 -14.79 4.13
N ARG A 4 -3.79 -15.11 2.98
CA ARG A 4 -5.10 -15.76 2.90
C ARG A 4 -4.99 -17.24 3.27
N ILE A 5 -5.80 -17.69 4.23
CA ILE A 5 -5.98 -19.10 4.60
C ILE A 5 -7.42 -19.49 4.30
N LEU A 6 -7.57 -20.64 3.63
CA LEU A 6 -8.86 -21.22 3.31
C LEU A 6 -9.08 -22.47 4.17
N VAL A 7 -10.21 -22.52 4.86
CA VAL A 7 -10.65 -23.70 5.60
C VAL A 7 -11.82 -24.31 4.85
N THR A 8 -11.61 -25.53 4.37
CA THR A 8 -12.63 -26.29 3.67
C THR A 8 -13.32 -27.23 4.65
N LEU A 9 -14.64 -27.13 4.75
CA LEU A 9 -15.47 -27.99 5.59
C LEU A 9 -16.38 -28.84 4.71
N ARG A 10 -16.48 -30.13 5.05
CA ARG A 10 -17.45 -31.06 4.45
C ARG A 10 -18.10 -31.86 5.57
N GLY A 11 -19.42 -31.72 5.70
CA GLY A 11 -20.20 -32.53 6.63
C GLY A 11 -20.43 -33.93 6.05
N LYS A 12 -20.36 -34.97 6.87
CA LYS A 12 -20.76 -36.33 6.51
C LYS A 12 -21.75 -36.89 7.52
N ASP A 13 -22.76 -37.62 7.05
CA ASP A 13 -23.62 -38.41 7.91
C ASP A 13 -22.95 -39.73 8.33
N LYS A 14 -23.69 -40.53 9.11
CA LYS A 14 -23.24 -41.85 9.62
C LYS A 14 -22.90 -42.86 8.52
N ASP A 15 -23.45 -42.68 7.31
CA ASP A 15 -23.26 -43.55 6.15
C ASP A 15 -22.13 -43.02 5.25
N GLY A 16 -21.48 -41.92 5.67
CA GLY A 16 -20.38 -41.27 4.96
C GLY A 16 -20.82 -40.37 3.81
N LYS A 17 -22.12 -40.14 3.64
CA LYS A 17 -22.68 -39.29 2.60
C LYS A 17 -22.54 -37.82 2.99
N SER A 18 -22.17 -36.99 2.02
CA SER A 18 -22.04 -35.55 2.23
C SER A 18 -23.37 -34.90 2.62
N VAL A 19 -23.33 -34.02 3.62
CA VAL A 19 -24.47 -33.23 4.09
C VAL A 19 -24.10 -31.74 4.16
N PRO A 20 -25.00 -30.84 3.73
CA PRO A 20 -24.79 -29.41 3.88
C PRO A 20 -24.62 -29.00 5.34
N LEU A 21 -23.65 -28.12 5.61
CA LEU A 21 -23.42 -27.56 6.95
C LEU A 21 -24.29 -26.32 7.16
N THR A 22 -24.83 -26.18 8.36
CA THR A 22 -25.60 -24.99 8.75
C THR A 22 -24.68 -23.84 9.18
N PRO A 23 -25.13 -22.58 9.06
CA PRO A 23 -24.39 -21.42 9.57
C PRO A 23 -23.97 -21.52 11.04
N SER A 24 -24.79 -22.17 11.86
CA SER A 24 -24.47 -22.42 13.27
C SER A 24 -23.21 -23.24 13.47
N ILE A 25 -22.81 -24.09 12.51
CA ILE A 25 -21.60 -24.91 12.59
C ILE A 25 -20.41 -24.11 12.05
N TYR A 26 -20.49 -23.60 10.83
CA TYR A 26 -19.32 -23.00 10.19
C TYR A 26 -18.92 -21.65 10.80
N HIS A 27 -19.82 -20.91 11.46
CA HIS A 27 -19.44 -19.72 12.24
C HIS A 27 -18.64 -20.04 13.53
N THR A 28 -18.58 -21.30 13.94
CA THR A 28 -17.76 -21.73 15.10
C THR A 28 -16.32 -22.01 14.73
N VAL A 29 -15.97 -22.01 13.44
CA VAL A 29 -14.61 -22.34 13.01
C VAL A 29 -13.61 -21.32 13.52
N ARG A 30 -12.52 -21.82 14.07
CA ARG A 30 -11.37 -21.04 14.52
C ARG A 30 -10.09 -21.66 13.99
N LEU A 31 -9.15 -20.80 13.59
CA LEU A 31 -7.78 -21.24 13.35
C LEU A 31 -7.11 -21.55 14.69
N ILE A 32 -6.35 -22.64 14.72
CA ILE A 32 -5.64 -23.10 15.93
C ILE A 32 -4.16 -23.27 15.63
N ASN A 33 -3.32 -23.15 16.66
CA ASN A 33 -1.97 -23.69 16.58
C ASN A 33 -2.09 -25.22 16.51
N TYR A 34 -1.61 -25.82 15.42
CA TYR A 34 -1.74 -27.25 15.18
C TYR A 34 -1.12 -28.07 16.32
N ARG A 35 0.04 -27.65 16.85
CA ARG A 35 0.75 -28.43 17.88
C ARG A 35 0.05 -28.38 19.24
N THR A 36 -0.49 -27.23 19.63
CA THR A 36 -1.09 -27.06 20.98
C THR A 36 -2.61 -27.27 20.98
N GLY A 37 -3.28 -27.10 19.84
CA GLY A 37 -4.73 -27.15 19.73
C GLY A 37 -5.46 -25.92 20.26
N GLU A 38 -4.71 -24.90 20.70
CA GLU A 38 -5.21 -23.61 21.18
C GLU A 38 -5.58 -22.70 20.02
N VAL A 39 -6.56 -21.82 20.23
CA VAL A 39 -6.95 -20.79 19.24
C VAL A 39 -5.73 -19.92 18.91
N LEU A 40 -5.51 -19.68 17.62
CA LEU A 40 -4.41 -18.87 17.14
C LEU A 40 -4.57 -17.42 17.64
N GLN A 41 -3.61 -16.96 18.44
CA GLN A 41 -3.64 -15.64 19.08
C GLN A 41 -2.22 -15.16 19.46
N GLY A 42 -2.12 -13.94 20.00
CA GLY A 42 -0.87 -13.35 20.47
C GLY A 42 -0.09 -12.69 19.32
N ASN A 43 1.09 -13.23 19.01
CA ASN A 43 1.95 -12.77 17.92
C ASN A 43 1.29 -12.92 16.54
N TRP A 44 0.36 -13.86 16.42
CA TRP A 44 -0.41 -14.12 15.22
C TRP A 44 -1.82 -13.56 15.36
N GLN A 45 -2.26 -12.84 14.34
CA GLN A 45 -3.59 -12.23 14.27
C GLN A 45 -4.38 -12.86 13.14
N VAL A 46 -5.67 -13.10 13.39
CA VAL A 46 -6.62 -13.65 12.44
C VAL A 46 -7.74 -12.63 12.21
N SER A 47 -8.07 -12.38 10.96
CA SER A 47 -9.15 -11.49 10.52
C SER A 47 -10.06 -12.21 9.52
N ASP A 48 -11.34 -11.87 9.50
CA ASP A 48 -12.30 -12.29 8.46
C ASP A 48 -12.20 -11.43 7.19
N ARG A 49 -11.44 -10.33 7.25
CA ARG A 49 -11.26 -9.38 6.15
C ARG A 49 -9.79 -9.09 5.89
N PRO A 50 -9.41 -8.86 4.61
CA PRO A 50 -8.07 -8.41 4.29
C PRO A 50 -7.84 -6.97 4.78
N ASN A 51 -6.63 -6.71 5.28
CA ASN A 51 -6.12 -5.35 5.50
C ASN A 51 -5.56 -4.78 4.19
N ARG A 52 -5.17 -3.51 4.15
CA ARG A 52 -4.63 -2.87 2.92
C ARG A 52 -3.34 -3.47 2.36
N PHE A 53 -2.67 -4.37 3.09
CA PHE A 53 -1.42 -5.05 2.70
C PHE A 53 -1.63 -6.56 2.56
N TRP A 54 -2.81 -6.95 2.11
CA TRP A 54 -3.16 -8.34 1.83
C TRP A 54 -2.44 -8.79 0.55
N TYR A 55 -1.92 -10.02 0.55
CA TYR A 55 -1.24 -10.60 -0.60
C TYR A 55 -1.93 -11.91 -0.98
N ALA A 56 -2.44 -12.00 -2.21
CA ALA A 56 -2.76 -13.29 -2.80
C ALA A 56 -1.51 -13.85 -3.48
N MET A 57 -1.23 -15.14 -3.30
CA MET A 57 -0.11 -15.80 -3.98
C MET A 57 -0.12 -15.67 -5.51
N SER A 58 -1.25 -15.29 -6.11
CA SER A 58 -1.42 -15.05 -7.55
C SER A 58 -0.98 -13.65 -8.03
N GLY A 59 -0.51 -12.74 -7.17
CA GLY A 59 0.02 -11.44 -7.59
C GLY A 59 -1.02 -10.44 -8.14
N SER A 60 -2.31 -10.70 -7.90
CA SER A 60 -3.41 -9.79 -8.27
C SER A 60 -3.56 -8.67 -7.22
N ASP A 61 -3.71 -7.42 -7.67
CA ASP A 61 -4.04 -6.26 -6.82
C ASP A 61 -5.54 -6.12 -6.53
N ALA A 62 -6.37 -6.87 -7.25
CA ALA A 62 -7.80 -6.96 -6.95
C ALA A 62 -8.00 -7.92 -5.79
N ALA A 63 -8.68 -7.46 -4.74
CA ALA A 63 -9.12 -8.30 -3.62
C ALA A 63 -9.68 -9.60 -4.20
N PRO A 64 -9.26 -10.77 -3.71
CA PRO A 64 -9.73 -12.01 -4.28
C PRO A 64 -11.25 -12.01 -4.19
N ALA A 65 -11.92 -12.36 -5.28
CA ALA A 65 -13.35 -12.57 -5.19
C ALA A 65 -13.62 -13.58 -4.06
N PRO A 66 -14.73 -13.41 -3.31
CA PRO A 66 -15.18 -14.44 -2.39
C PRO A 66 -15.23 -15.76 -3.14
N LEU A 67 -14.59 -16.78 -2.59
CA LEU A 67 -14.67 -18.10 -3.20
C LEU A 67 -16.08 -18.63 -2.98
N GLU A 68 -16.86 -18.75 -4.05
CA GLU A 68 -18.07 -19.56 -4.01
C GLU A 68 -17.67 -21.03 -4.02
N SER A 69 -18.30 -21.83 -3.15
CA SER A 69 -18.11 -23.26 -3.16
C SER A 69 -18.53 -23.83 -4.52
N VAL A 70 -17.60 -24.51 -5.20
CA VAL A 70 -17.87 -25.19 -6.48
C VAL A 70 -18.78 -26.40 -6.29
N GLU A 71 -18.78 -26.97 -5.08
CA GLU A 71 -19.63 -28.11 -4.69
C GLU A 71 -20.63 -27.68 -3.60
N PRO A 72 -21.93 -28.05 -3.72
CA PRO A 72 -22.97 -27.62 -2.79
C PRO A 72 -22.81 -28.17 -1.36
N ASP A 73 -22.01 -29.21 -1.18
CA ASP A 73 -21.72 -29.86 0.11
C ASP A 73 -20.39 -29.43 0.75
N ILE A 74 -19.65 -28.55 0.09
CA ILE A 74 -18.44 -27.95 0.64
C ILE A 74 -18.76 -26.54 1.14
N THR A 75 -18.29 -26.19 2.33
CA THR A 75 -18.24 -24.81 2.81
C THR A 75 -16.78 -24.36 2.84
N VAL A 76 -16.45 -23.29 2.11
CA VAL A 76 -15.14 -22.66 2.16
C VAL A 76 -15.22 -21.42 3.06
N LEU A 77 -14.39 -21.39 4.10
CA LEU A 77 -14.24 -20.23 4.97
C LEU A 77 -12.89 -19.57 4.74
N GLU A 78 -12.91 -18.25 4.73
CA GLU A 78 -11.75 -17.43 4.45
C GLU A 78 -11.27 -16.71 5.71
N TYR A 79 -9.96 -16.76 5.94
CA TYR A 79 -9.28 -16.07 7.02
C TYR A 79 -8.04 -15.38 6.50
N TRP A 80 -7.69 -14.27 7.11
CA TRP A 80 -6.49 -13.48 6.82
C TRP A 80 -5.59 -13.48 8.05
N VAL A 81 -4.36 -13.97 7.87
CA VAL A 81 -3.41 -14.17 8.97
C VAL A 81 -2.19 -13.29 8.79
N SER A 82 -1.80 -12.60 9.88
CA SER A 82 -0.58 -11.79 9.95
C SER A 82 0.19 -12.08 11.23
N SER A 83 1.48 -11.79 11.21
CA SER A 83 2.36 -11.84 12.39
C SER A 83 2.93 -10.44 12.69
N SER A 84 3.16 -10.16 13.96
CA SER A 84 3.90 -8.97 14.43
C SER A 84 5.39 -9.23 14.67
N VAL A 85 5.85 -10.48 14.56
CA VAL A 85 7.23 -10.92 14.84
C VAL A 85 7.72 -11.94 13.80
N VAL A 86 9.03 -12.12 13.74
CA VAL A 86 9.65 -13.23 12.99
C VAL A 86 9.38 -14.52 13.74
N ASP A 87 8.59 -15.41 13.15
CA ASP A 87 8.15 -16.65 13.78
C ASP A 87 7.64 -17.65 12.73
N THR A 88 7.54 -18.93 13.09
CA THR A 88 6.93 -19.98 12.28
C THR A 88 5.78 -20.62 13.02
N VAL A 89 4.61 -20.72 12.38
CA VAL A 89 3.44 -21.37 12.97
C VAL A 89 2.86 -22.43 12.05
N HIS A 90 2.46 -23.55 12.63
CA HIS A 90 1.60 -24.53 11.97
C HIS A 90 0.16 -24.25 12.36
N ILE A 91 -0.69 -24.00 11.38
CA ILE A 91 -2.08 -23.62 11.57
C ILE A 91 -2.98 -24.77 11.18
N GLY A 92 -3.79 -25.24 12.13
CA GLY A 92 -4.93 -26.11 11.88
C GLY A 92 -6.25 -25.36 12.02
N ALA A 93 -7.36 -26.09 12.00
CA ALA A 93 -8.68 -25.56 12.28
C ALA A 93 -9.37 -26.38 13.39
N ALA A 94 -10.25 -25.71 14.13
CA ALA A 94 -11.19 -26.32 15.05
C ALA A 94 -12.62 -25.88 14.71
N VAL A 95 -13.58 -26.80 14.84
CA VAL A 95 -15.01 -26.55 14.65
C VAL A 95 -15.80 -27.20 15.77
N ILE A 96 -16.91 -26.58 16.16
CA ILE A 96 -17.84 -27.14 17.15
C ILE A 96 -18.98 -27.82 16.39
N LEU A 97 -19.16 -29.11 16.65
CA LEU A 97 -20.27 -29.91 16.13
C LEU A 97 -20.87 -30.71 17.29
N ASN A 98 -22.17 -30.53 17.56
CA ASN A 98 -22.88 -31.21 18.66
C ASN A 98 -22.13 -31.10 20.01
N ASP A 99 -21.78 -29.87 20.41
CA ASP A 99 -21.03 -29.54 21.62
C ASP A 99 -19.62 -30.17 21.73
N ARG A 100 -19.11 -30.68 20.60
CA ARG A 100 -17.81 -31.32 20.52
C ARG A 100 -16.86 -30.53 19.64
N ILE A 101 -15.64 -30.32 20.13
CA ILE A 101 -14.58 -29.66 19.36
C ILE A 101 -13.84 -30.70 18.50
N ILE A 102 -14.02 -30.60 17.18
CA ILE A 102 -13.28 -31.37 16.18
C ILE A 102 -12.10 -30.53 15.72
N ARG A 103 -10.89 -31.10 15.72
CA ARG A 103 -9.65 -30.42 15.36
C ARG A 103 -8.93 -31.14 14.22
N THR A 104 -8.23 -30.38 13.39
CA THR A 104 -7.41 -30.92 12.30
C THR A 104 -5.99 -31.29 12.72
N ASN A 105 -5.70 -31.37 14.03
CA ASN A 105 -4.39 -31.72 14.58
C ASN A 105 -4.30 -33.15 15.12
N ASN A 106 -5.16 -34.05 14.64
CA ASN A 106 -5.16 -35.47 14.94
C ASN A 106 -5.40 -35.82 16.44
N THR A 107 -5.91 -34.88 17.25
CA THR A 107 -6.18 -35.12 18.67
C THR A 107 -7.64 -35.46 19.00
N THR A 108 -8.56 -35.34 18.04
CA THR A 108 -9.99 -35.64 18.27
C THR A 108 -10.24 -37.16 18.27
N VAL A 109 -10.69 -37.70 19.40
CA VAL A 109 -10.90 -39.15 19.62
C VAL A 109 -12.00 -39.72 18.72
N GLY A 110 -11.67 -40.51 17.70
CA GLY A 110 -12.67 -41.14 16.83
C GLY A 110 -13.03 -40.33 15.58
N ASP A 111 -12.63 -39.06 15.49
CA ASP A 111 -12.77 -38.21 14.31
C ASP A 111 -11.42 -37.55 14.02
N LYS A 112 -10.45 -38.37 13.59
CA LYS A 112 -9.08 -37.95 13.36
C LYS A 112 -8.95 -37.23 12.03
N HIS A 113 -8.66 -35.95 12.08
CA HIS A 113 -8.29 -35.14 10.93
C HIS A 113 -6.87 -34.64 11.11
N ASP A 114 -6.06 -34.75 10.06
CA ASP A 114 -4.68 -34.26 10.02
C ASP A 114 -4.52 -33.35 8.81
N SER A 115 -4.63 -32.05 9.04
CA SER A 115 -4.50 -31.03 8.00
C SER A 115 -4.01 -29.73 8.62
N SER A 116 -2.96 -29.16 8.03
CA SER A 116 -2.39 -27.89 8.44
C SER A 116 -1.69 -27.17 7.30
N VAL A 117 -1.47 -25.88 7.51
CA VAL A 117 -0.57 -25.06 6.70
C VAL A 117 0.54 -24.51 7.59
N MET A 118 1.74 -24.35 7.04
CA MET A 118 2.85 -23.71 7.74
C MET A 118 3.02 -22.29 7.21
N LEU A 119 3.02 -21.31 8.11
CA LEU A 119 3.37 -19.93 7.79
C LEU A 119 4.71 -19.58 8.42
N VAL A 120 5.55 -18.90 7.65
CA VAL A 120 6.83 -18.34 8.09
C VAL A 120 6.70 -16.82 7.97
N ALA A 121 6.82 -16.13 9.09
CA ALA A 121 6.87 -14.67 9.14
C ALA A 121 8.35 -14.23 9.14
N GLU A 122 8.72 -13.43 8.15
CA GLU A 122 10.08 -12.93 7.97
C GLU A 122 10.19 -11.45 8.35
N ALA A 123 11.41 -11.01 8.66
CA ALA A 123 11.66 -9.60 8.93
C ALA A 123 11.47 -8.78 7.63
N PRO A 124 10.91 -7.56 7.71
CA PRO A 124 10.83 -6.69 6.54
C PRO A 124 12.22 -6.36 5.98
N VAL A 125 12.38 -6.42 4.66
CA VAL A 125 13.66 -6.15 3.99
C VAL A 125 13.91 -4.65 3.97
N THR A 126 15.11 -4.23 4.38
CA THR A 126 15.55 -2.84 4.26
C THR A 126 16.34 -2.68 2.97
N TYR A 127 15.80 -1.93 2.01
CA TYR A 127 16.49 -1.57 0.77
C TYR A 127 17.32 -0.30 0.92
N ALA A 128 18.41 -0.21 0.17
CA ALA A 128 19.29 0.95 0.12
C ALA A 128 18.64 2.08 -0.68
N ILE A 129 19.08 3.34 -0.52
CA ILE A 129 18.48 4.46 -1.27
C ILE A 129 18.75 4.35 -2.77
N GLU A 130 19.85 3.71 -3.14
CA GLU A 130 20.29 3.44 -4.51
C GLU A 130 19.39 2.42 -5.23
N ASP A 131 18.65 1.61 -4.49
CA ASP A 131 17.63 0.73 -5.06
C ASP A 131 16.39 1.53 -5.51
N PHE A 132 16.19 2.75 -5.00
CA PHE A 132 15.11 3.62 -5.44
C PHE A 132 15.54 4.47 -6.64
N LYS A 133 14.63 4.62 -7.60
CA LYS A 133 14.84 5.45 -8.78
C LYS A 133 13.72 6.48 -8.87
N LEU A 134 14.11 7.73 -9.02
CA LEU A 134 13.21 8.84 -9.32
C LEU A 134 13.45 9.29 -10.76
N GLU A 135 12.65 8.76 -11.70
CA GLU A 135 12.74 9.13 -13.12
C GLU A 135 11.88 10.35 -13.42
N ARG A 136 12.45 11.35 -14.06
CA ARG A 136 11.74 12.57 -14.44
C ARG A 136 11.43 12.61 -15.94
N VAL A 137 10.17 12.80 -16.28
CA VAL A 137 9.66 12.98 -17.64
C VAL A 137 8.95 14.32 -17.74
N ARG A 138 9.28 15.12 -18.76
CA ARG A 138 8.57 16.37 -19.03
C ARG A 138 7.16 16.05 -19.56
N SER A 139 6.15 16.67 -18.96
CA SER A 139 4.77 16.64 -19.42
C SER A 139 4.46 17.86 -20.29
N GLU A 140 3.21 17.95 -20.77
CA GLU A 140 2.70 19.15 -21.43
C GLU A 140 2.76 20.36 -20.48
N GLY A 141 3.19 21.49 -21.01
CA GLY A 141 3.29 22.77 -20.29
C GLY A 141 3.25 23.93 -21.28
N ARG A 142 2.99 25.14 -20.77
CA ARG A 142 3.08 26.37 -21.55
C ARG A 142 4.48 26.97 -21.45
N TRP A 143 4.77 28.02 -22.22
CA TRP A 143 6.08 28.67 -22.21
C TRP A 143 6.50 29.19 -20.83
N SER A 144 5.53 29.58 -20.00
CA SER A 144 5.68 30.09 -18.62
C SER A 144 5.60 29.00 -17.54
N HIS A 145 5.07 27.83 -17.88
CA HIS A 145 4.72 26.77 -16.94
C HIS A 145 5.24 25.41 -17.40
N GLU A 146 6.12 24.81 -16.60
CA GLU A 146 6.66 23.49 -16.88
C GLU A 146 6.08 22.46 -15.91
N ILE A 147 5.55 21.37 -16.46
CA ILE A 147 5.03 20.25 -15.67
C ILE A 147 5.90 19.03 -15.92
N PHE A 148 6.23 18.31 -14.85
CA PHE A 148 7.02 17.09 -14.90
C PHE A 148 6.31 15.97 -14.13
N HIS A 149 6.34 14.77 -14.69
CA HIS A 149 6.11 13.54 -13.95
C HIS A 149 7.44 13.08 -13.37
N CYS A 150 7.42 12.73 -12.10
CA CYS A 150 8.53 12.11 -11.41
C CYS A 150 8.05 10.75 -10.90
N TYR A 151 8.48 9.67 -11.55
CA TYR A 151 8.12 8.30 -11.23
C TYR A 151 9.09 7.74 -10.21
N LEU A 152 8.58 7.38 -9.04
CA LEU A 152 9.35 6.76 -7.98
C LEU A 152 9.14 5.25 -8.01
N GLY A 153 10.17 4.50 -8.36
CA GLY A 153 10.18 3.03 -8.33
C GLY A 153 11.25 2.47 -7.41
N LEU A 154 11.10 1.19 -7.06
CA LEU A 154 12.04 0.42 -6.24
C LEU A 154 12.56 -0.77 -7.05
N TYR A 155 13.89 -0.93 -7.14
CA TYR A 155 14.57 -1.84 -8.07
C TYR A 155 15.74 -2.62 -7.42
N PRO A 156 15.51 -3.39 -6.35
CA PRO A 156 16.56 -4.21 -5.74
C PRO A 156 17.14 -5.20 -6.75
N GLY A 157 18.47 -5.16 -6.94
CA GLY A 157 19.16 -5.98 -7.94
C GLY A 157 18.68 -5.75 -9.38
N GLY A 158 18.11 -4.57 -9.67
CA GLY A 158 17.62 -4.20 -10.99
C GLY A 158 16.22 -4.71 -11.34
N ARG A 159 15.56 -5.48 -10.46
CA ARG A 159 14.19 -5.97 -10.65
C ARG A 159 13.19 -5.06 -9.95
N GLN A 160 12.14 -4.64 -10.66
CA GLN A 160 11.11 -3.80 -10.06
C GLN A 160 10.37 -4.56 -8.94
N LEU A 161 10.31 -3.94 -7.77
CA LEU A 161 9.42 -4.29 -6.69
C LEU A 161 8.35 -3.20 -6.60
N ARG A 162 7.08 -3.60 -6.75
CA ARG A 162 5.98 -2.64 -6.85
C ARG A 162 5.77 -1.89 -5.55
N LEU A 163 5.66 -0.57 -5.64
CA LEU A 163 5.14 0.30 -4.60
C LEU A 163 3.63 0.39 -4.75
N VAL A 164 2.88 0.00 -3.71
CA VAL A 164 1.43 -0.21 -3.77
C VAL A 164 0.63 0.79 -2.94
N ASP A 165 1.29 1.58 -2.08
CA ASP A 165 0.65 2.64 -1.31
C ASP A 165 1.71 3.61 -0.76
N TRP A 166 1.27 4.74 -0.21
CA TRP A 166 2.11 5.63 0.58
C TRP A 166 1.32 6.39 1.64
N SER A 167 2.01 6.91 2.65
CA SER A 167 1.43 7.80 3.66
C SER A 167 2.39 8.95 3.97
N ALA A 168 1.87 10.17 4.12
CA ALA A 168 2.65 11.28 4.64
C ALA A 168 3.13 10.96 6.07
N ALA A 169 4.33 11.43 6.44
CA ALA A 169 4.85 11.24 7.80
C ALA A 169 4.20 12.19 8.82
N ASP A 170 3.73 13.35 8.37
CA ASP A 170 3.01 14.35 9.17
C ASP A 170 1.82 14.90 8.36
N ASP A 171 0.67 15.10 9.01
CA ASP A 171 -0.52 15.76 8.45
C ASP A 171 -0.34 17.30 8.29
N GLY A 172 0.86 17.78 8.65
CA GLY A 172 1.18 19.18 8.87
C GLY A 172 1.62 19.88 7.59
N HIS A 173 0.76 20.79 7.13
CA HIS A 173 1.01 21.80 6.07
C HIS A 173 0.63 21.42 4.64
N HIS A 174 -0.44 20.62 4.45
CA HIS A 174 -1.20 20.76 3.22
C HIS A 174 -1.78 22.19 3.15
N HIS A 175 -1.34 22.99 2.17
CA HIS A 175 -2.12 24.18 1.81
C HIS A 175 -3.52 23.70 1.42
N ARG A 176 -4.52 24.01 2.27
CA ARG A 176 -5.90 23.50 2.16
C ARG A 176 -6.52 23.74 0.78
N LEU A 177 -6.03 24.74 0.06
CA LEU A 177 -6.48 25.12 -1.28
C LEU A 177 -5.80 24.33 -2.40
N THR A 178 -4.50 24.05 -2.28
CA THR A 178 -3.73 23.40 -3.36
C THR A 178 -3.61 21.89 -3.16
N ARG A 179 -3.74 21.36 -1.93
CA ARG A 179 -3.38 19.96 -1.57
C ARG A 179 -1.97 19.58 -2.07
N SER A 180 -1.09 20.56 -2.22
CA SER A 180 0.31 20.32 -2.52
C SER A 180 0.94 19.57 -1.35
N VAL A 181 1.86 18.68 -1.72
CA VAL A 181 2.69 17.91 -0.80
C VAL A 181 3.86 18.74 -0.30
N PHE A 182 4.34 19.68 -1.13
CA PHE A 182 5.12 20.84 -0.70
C PHE A 182 5.08 21.92 -1.79
N GLU A 183 5.46 23.13 -1.40
CA GLU A 183 5.63 24.28 -2.31
C GLU A 183 6.97 24.96 -2.00
N ALA A 184 7.70 25.39 -3.03
CA ALA A 184 9.00 26.04 -2.88
C ALA A 184 9.12 27.28 -3.77
N TYR A 185 9.87 28.27 -3.28
CA TYR A 185 10.16 29.50 -4.01
C TYR A 185 11.66 29.75 -4.03
N GLY A 186 12.18 30.31 -5.12
CA GLY A 186 13.55 30.82 -5.15
C GLY A 186 13.68 32.05 -6.04
N GLY A 187 14.61 32.94 -5.66
CA GLY A 187 14.90 34.15 -6.42
C GLY A 187 15.85 33.91 -7.59
N PHE A 188 15.70 34.70 -8.65
CA PHE A 188 16.79 34.96 -9.58
C PHE A 188 17.72 36.03 -8.98
N ILE A 189 19.00 36.03 -9.38
CA ILE A 189 20.00 36.97 -8.82
C ILE A 189 19.73 38.41 -9.29
N ASP A 190 19.01 38.59 -10.41
CA ASP A 190 18.95 39.85 -11.15
C ASP A 190 17.56 40.45 -11.44
N ASN A 191 16.41 39.95 -10.95
CA ASN A 191 15.11 40.55 -11.33
C ASN A 191 13.89 40.30 -10.40
N ASP A 192 12.84 41.13 -10.63
CA ASP A 192 11.48 41.21 -10.05
C ASP A 192 10.60 39.92 -10.13
N TYR A 193 11.17 38.74 -10.34
CA TYR A 193 10.43 37.47 -10.44
C TYR A 193 11.12 36.34 -9.70
N ARG A 194 10.32 35.39 -9.19
CA ARG A 194 10.75 34.22 -8.43
C ARG A 194 10.24 32.96 -9.11
N TRP A 195 11.05 31.92 -9.21
CA TRP A 195 10.50 30.63 -9.62
C TRP A 195 9.67 30.05 -8.46
N TYR A 196 8.57 29.41 -8.82
CA TYR A 196 7.65 28.70 -7.93
C TYR A 196 7.62 27.23 -8.33
N VAL A 197 7.66 26.34 -7.34
CA VAL A 197 7.46 24.91 -7.51
C VAL A 197 6.27 24.48 -6.66
N SER A 198 5.30 23.81 -7.29
CA SER A 198 4.24 23.07 -6.61
C SER A 198 4.45 21.58 -6.86
N CYS A 199 4.34 20.77 -5.82
CA CYS A 199 4.51 19.33 -5.91
C CYS A 199 3.31 18.58 -5.36
N LYS A 200 2.90 17.50 -6.03
CA LYS A 200 1.89 16.55 -5.56
C LYS A 200 2.37 15.12 -5.69
N LEU A 201 2.18 14.33 -4.65
CA LEU A 201 2.29 12.87 -4.72
C LEU A 201 0.87 12.33 -4.84
N ALA A 202 0.57 11.61 -5.92
CA ALA A 202 -0.77 11.08 -6.19
C ALA A 202 -1.06 9.85 -5.33
N ALA A 203 -2.29 9.70 -4.85
CA ALA A 203 -2.69 8.41 -4.29
C ALA A 203 -2.67 7.36 -5.41
N VAL A 204 -2.32 6.11 -5.11
CA VAL A 204 -2.18 5.03 -6.11
C VAL A 204 -3.46 4.74 -6.92
N LYS A 205 -4.62 5.19 -6.43
CA LYS A 205 -5.93 5.03 -7.09
C LYS A 205 -6.36 6.25 -7.90
N ASP A 206 -5.64 7.37 -7.76
CA ASP A 206 -5.95 8.58 -8.51
C ASP A 206 -5.70 8.33 -9.99
N LYS A 207 -6.57 8.87 -10.84
CA LYS A 207 -6.35 8.88 -12.30
C LYS A 207 -5.76 10.19 -12.77
N GLU A 208 -5.94 11.23 -11.97
CA GLU A 208 -5.58 12.60 -12.26
C GLU A 208 -5.37 13.36 -10.96
N VAL A 209 -4.40 14.28 -10.97
CA VAL A 209 -4.23 15.29 -9.93
C VAL A 209 -4.25 16.66 -10.58
N PHE A 210 -4.68 17.68 -9.85
CA PHE A 210 -4.59 19.06 -10.33
C PHE A 210 -3.37 19.76 -9.70
N LEU A 211 -2.62 20.57 -10.44
CA LEU A 211 -1.64 21.51 -9.90
C LEU A 211 -2.19 22.92 -10.00
N VAL A 212 -1.80 23.78 -9.06
CA VAL A 212 -2.11 25.21 -9.10
C VAL A 212 -0.78 25.94 -9.24
N LEU A 213 -0.63 26.71 -10.31
CA LEU A 213 0.56 27.51 -10.60
C LEU A 213 0.19 29.00 -10.64
N PRO A 214 1.13 29.89 -10.31
CA PRO A 214 0.88 31.33 -10.32
C PRO A 214 0.45 31.83 -11.71
N PRO A 215 -0.23 32.97 -11.80
CA PRO A 215 -0.60 33.57 -13.08
C PRO A 215 0.64 33.95 -13.90
N GLU A 216 0.49 33.91 -15.23
CA GLU A 216 1.44 34.54 -16.13
C GLU A 216 1.54 36.07 -15.89
N LYS A 217 2.64 36.67 -16.35
CA LYS A 217 2.87 38.11 -16.18
C LYS A 217 1.73 38.93 -16.80
N GLY A 218 1.03 39.71 -15.97
CA GLY A 218 -0.09 40.56 -16.39
C GLY A 218 -1.46 39.90 -16.19
N GLU A 219 -1.50 38.65 -15.77
CA GLU A 219 -2.73 37.96 -15.36
C GLU A 219 -2.97 38.07 -13.85
N ARG A 220 -4.18 37.73 -13.41
CA ARG A 220 -4.63 37.88 -12.01
C ARG A 220 -5.10 36.57 -11.35
N ILE A 221 -5.20 35.50 -12.12
CA ILE A 221 -5.84 34.25 -11.67
C ILE A 221 -4.82 33.12 -11.77
N ASP A 222 -4.66 32.37 -10.69
CA ASP A 222 -3.82 31.17 -10.69
C ASP A 222 -4.32 30.16 -11.74
N GLU A 223 -3.38 29.51 -12.42
CA GLU A 223 -3.69 28.52 -13.43
C GLU A 223 -3.80 27.12 -12.82
N VAL A 224 -4.85 26.39 -13.20
CA VAL A 224 -5.09 25.02 -12.73
C VAL A 224 -4.79 24.04 -13.86
N TYR A 225 -3.89 23.11 -13.59
CA TYR A 225 -3.45 22.09 -14.55
C TYR A 225 -3.89 20.70 -14.10
N TYR A 226 -4.67 20.01 -14.91
CA TYR A 226 -5.08 18.63 -14.65
C TYR A 226 -4.10 17.67 -15.31
N VAL A 227 -3.49 16.80 -14.51
CA VAL A 227 -2.39 15.92 -14.94
C VAL A 227 -2.76 14.48 -14.62
N LYS A 228 -2.82 13.64 -15.66
CA LYS A 228 -3.03 12.20 -15.51
C LYS A 228 -1.89 11.59 -14.71
N VAL A 229 -2.17 10.60 -13.88
CA VAL A 229 -1.16 9.98 -13.00
C VAL A 229 -1.37 8.47 -12.92
N ASN A 230 -0.39 7.78 -12.33
CA ASN A 230 -0.42 6.33 -12.11
C ASN A 230 -0.55 5.54 -13.42
N ASP A 231 0.12 6.02 -14.47
CA ASP A 231 0.22 5.38 -15.78
C ASP A 231 1.34 4.32 -15.86
N ARG A 232 2.17 4.20 -14.81
CA ARG A 232 3.21 3.18 -14.66
C ARG A 232 2.89 2.26 -13.48
N ASP A 233 2.70 0.98 -13.75
CA ASP A 233 2.39 -0.01 -12.70
C ASP A 233 3.56 -0.16 -11.71
N GLY A 234 3.23 -0.16 -10.42
CA GLY A 234 4.19 -0.34 -9.33
C GLY A 234 5.15 0.82 -9.07
N GLU A 235 4.99 1.97 -9.70
CA GLU A 235 5.72 3.21 -9.40
C GLU A 235 4.77 4.27 -8.83
N LEU A 236 5.24 5.05 -7.85
CA LEU A 236 4.48 6.18 -7.32
C LEU A 236 4.63 7.40 -8.22
N SER A 237 3.51 8.09 -8.49
CA SER A 237 3.50 9.28 -9.34
C SER A 237 3.62 10.57 -8.53
N ILE A 238 4.71 11.30 -8.72
CA ILE A 238 4.90 12.66 -8.23
C ILE A 238 4.75 13.62 -9.39
N VAL A 239 3.87 14.62 -9.29
CA VAL A 239 3.72 15.68 -10.29
C VAL A 239 4.33 16.95 -9.74
N ARG A 240 5.25 17.53 -10.52
CA ARG A 240 5.91 18.80 -10.23
C ARG A 240 5.50 19.83 -11.26
N GLY A 241 4.92 20.94 -10.81
CA GLY A 241 4.71 22.13 -11.62
C GLY A 241 5.72 23.20 -11.26
N VAL A 242 6.22 23.90 -12.27
CA VAL A 242 7.15 25.02 -12.15
C VAL A 242 6.54 26.21 -12.87
N GLY A 243 6.56 27.38 -12.23
CA GLY A 243 6.12 28.63 -12.84
C GLY A 243 6.89 29.84 -12.36
N GLU A 244 6.61 31.00 -12.95
CA GLU A 244 7.14 32.28 -12.52
C GLU A 244 6.12 33.00 -11.62
N SER A 245 6.55 33.41 -10.44
CA SER A 245 5.77 34.20 -9.51
C SER A 245 6.30 35.63 -9.45
N PHE A 246 5.40 36.59 -9.68
CA PHE A 246 5.67 38.02 -9.68
C PHE A 246 5.26 38.71 -8.36
N SER A 247 4.98 37.93 -7.32
CA SER A 247 4.59 38.44 -5.99
C SER A 247 5.81 38.72 -5.10
N SER A 248 5.83 39.91 -4.48
CA SER A 248 6.88 40.35 -3.56
C SER A 248 6.87 39.64 -2.21
N ASP A 249 5.78 38.95 -1.86
CA ASP A 249 5.43 38.55 -0.49
C ASP A 249 5.54 37.04 -0.21
N THR A 250 6.48 36.36 -0.85
CA THR A 250 6.61 34.89 -0.70
C THR A 250 7.78 34.51 0.20
N TYR A 251 7.49 33.81 1.30
CA TYR A 251 8.51 33.17 2.12
C TYR A 251 9.17 32.03 1.33
N VAL A 252 10.51 31.95 1.37
CA VAL A 252 11.24 30.79 0.83
C VAL A 252 10.93 29.59 1.71
N ARG A 253 10.06 28.70 1.24
CA ARG A 253 9.84 27.40 1.87
C ARG A 253 10.85 26.40 1.32
N LYS A 254 11.72 25.92 2.21
CA LYS A 254 12.66 24.82 1.98
C LYS A 254 12.15 23.51 2.59
N GLU A 255 10.83 23.37 2.63
CA GLU A 255 10.18 22.23 3.28
C GLU A 255 10.57 20.94 2.57
N THR A 256 10.96 19.95 3.36
CA THR A 256 11.17 18.59 2.89
C THR A 256 9.88 17.82 3.10
N PHE A 257 9.47 17.02 2.13
CA PHE A 257 8.33 16.14 2.29
C PHE A 257 8.77 14.76 2.73
N ASN A 258 8.41 14.38 3.96
CA ASN A 258 8.64 13.05 4.51
C ASN A 258 7.41 12.18 4.27
N PHE A 259 7.64 10.96 3.78
CA PHE A 259 6.59 9.99 3.54
C PHE A 259 7.10 8.57 3.73
N THR A 260 6.16 7.65 3.84
CA THR A 260 6.43 6.21 3.84
C THR A 260 5.82 5.61 2.59
N ALA A 261 6.64 5.01 1.73
CA ALA A 261 6.16 4.17 0.64
C ALA A 261 6.01 2.72 1.11
N TYR A 262 4.99 2.02 0.64
CA TYR A 262 4.76 0.62 0.98
C TYR A 262 4.95 -0.25 -0.26
N ASP A 263 5.78 -1.28 -0.16
CA ASP A 263 5.91 -2.27 -1.24
C ASP A 263 4.81 -3.32 -1.20
N VAL A 264 4.78 -4.20 -2.21
CA VAL A 264 3.81 -5.29 -2.35
C VAL A 264 3.81 -6.28 -1.17
N TYR A 265 4.86 -6.32 -0.35
CA TYR A 265 4.92 -7.14 0.87
C TYR A 265 4.44 -6.37 2.11
N GLY A 266 4.07 -5.09 1.95
CA GLY A 266 3.71 -4.18 3.03
C GLY A 266 4.90 -3.70 3.84
N THR A 267 6.12 -3.80 3.30
CA THR A 267 7.30 -3.22 3.95
C THR A 267 7.25 -1.70 3.82
N ALA A 268 7.48 -1.02 4.94
CA ALA A 268 7.47 0.44 5.03
C ALA A 268 8.85 1.02 4.71
N HIS A 269 8.90 1.90 3.72
CA HIS A 269 10.11 2.60 3.28
C HIS A 269 9.99 4.08 3.61
N LYS A 270 10.67 4.52 4.68
CA LYS A 270 10.71 5.95 5.05
C LYS A 270 11.60 6.70 4.07
N LEU A 271 11.00 7.62 3.34
CA LEU A 271 11.61 8.39 2.27
C LEU A 271 11.34 9.87 2.48
N ARG A 272 12.20 10.68 1.87
CA ARG A 272 12.09 12.13 1.86
C ARG A 272 12.35 12.65 0.46
N VAL A 273 11.53 13.60 0.02
CA VAL A 273 11.82 14.42 -1.16
C VAL A 273 12.09 15.84 -0.70
N ARG A 274 13.16 16.44 -1.22
CA ARG A 274 13.44 17.86 -1.02
C ARG A 274 13.81 18.56 -2.32
N PRO A 275 13.56 19.88 -2.44
CA PRO A 275 14.07 20.67 -3.54
C PRO A 275 15.60 20.75 -3.53
N ASP A 276 16.20 20.64 -4.71
CA ASP A 276 17.59 20.95 -5.02
C ASP A 276 17.68 22.41 -5.46
N PHE A 277 17.95 23.30 -4.50
CA PHE A 277 18.05 24.74 -4.76
C PHE A 277 19.29 25.14 -5.58
N ASP A 278 20.25 24.24 -5.76
CA ASP A 278 21.45 24.49 -6.55
C ASP A 278 21.18 24.31 -8.06
N LYS A 279 20.11 23.58 -8.41
CA LYS A 279 19.60 23.47 -9.78
C LYS A 279 18.44 24.44 -9.99
N ARG A 280 18.35 25.05 -11.17
CA ARG A 280 17.26 25.97 -11.53
C ARG A 280 16.52 25.49 -12.78
N PRO A 281 15.18 25.35 -12.74
CA PRO A 281 14.34 25.37 -11.54
C PRO A 281 14.70 24.22 -10.58
N ALA A 282 14.33 24.33 -9.29
CA ALA A 282 14.74 23.34 -8.29
C ALA A 282 14.31 21.92 -8.67
N ASP A 283 15.29 21.03 -8.80
CA ASP A 283 15.04 19.61 -9.04
C ASP A 283 14.70 18.90 -7.72
N PHE A 284 14.39 17.61 -7.75
CA PHE A 284 14.14 16.85 -6.52
C PHE A 284 15.30 15.92 -6.20
N ILE A 285 15.66 15.88 -4.93
CA ILE A 285 16.56 14.88 -4.37
C ILE A 285 15.72 13.95 -3.51
N LEU A 286 15.81 12.66 -3.81
CA LEU A 286 15.23 11.58 -3.01
C LEU A 286 16.26 11.13 -1.99
N GLU A 287 15.86 11.08 -0.73
CA GLU A 287 16.72 10.72 0.40
C GLU A 287 15.98 9.74 1.33
N ARG A 288 16.75 9.13 2.24
CA ARG A 288 16.15 8.38 3.35
C ARG A 288 15.47 9.35 4.32
N GLY A 289 14.25 9.00 4.75
CA GLY A 289 13.42 9.76 5.67
C GLY A 289 13.86 9.66 7.13
#